data_AF-A0A3M0JRA5-F1
#
_entry.id   AF-A0A3M0JRA5-F1
#
_cell.length_a   1.000
_cell.length_b   1.000
_cell.length_c   1.000
_cell.angle_alpha   90.00
_cell.angle_beta   90.00
_cell.angle_gamma   90.00
#
_symmetry.space_group_name_H-M   'P 1'
#
loop_
_entity.id
_entity.type
_entity.pdbx_description
1 polymer ?
#
loop_
_entity_poly.entity_id
_entity_poly.type
_entity_poly.pdbx_seq_one_letter_code
_entity_poly.pdbx_strand_id
1 'polypeptide(L)'
;MGYYSSYKGAENKLKDDDFEEESFDIPDNPPANLHTNMNVFENYEASKAYSSIDEYFWGKAPSTGDFYGIVFEKPIKISKIKVVTGTEDRQNDILHHGALEVGEKIVGSKKGRQCTTYLRLGEFKNGNFEITDVEHKVLFDINCMRILVTKSQKEWLIIRSISVWTSQTANQ
;
A
#
# COMPACT_ATOMS: atom_id res chain seq x y z
N MET A 1 -47.87 5.30 31.77
CA MET A 1 -46.81 5.38 30.75
C MET A 1 -46.62 6.83 30.35
N GLY A 2 -45.40 7.35 30.47
CA GLY A 2 -45.06 8.73 30.14
C GLY A 2 -44.43 9.50 31.31
N TYR A 3 -43.23 9.10 31.73
CA TYR A 3 -42.43 9.90 32.66
C TYR A 3 -41.76 11.03 31.88
N TYR A 4 -42.35 12.22 31.94
CA TYR A 4 -41.57 13.44 31.82
C TYR A 4 -40.70 13.57 33.08
N SER A 5 -39.40 13.80 32.89
CA SER A 5 -38.55 14.34 33.95
C SER A 5 -37.74 15.50 33.40
N SER A 6 -37.94 16.65 34.05
CA SER A 6 -37.27 17.91 33.81
C SER A 6 -36.06 17.98 34.74
N TYR A 7 -34.86 18.03 34.18
CA TYR A 7 -33.68 18.51 34.92
C TYR A 7 -32.96 19.57 34.09
N LYS A 8 -33.19 20.82 34.48
CA LYS A 8 -32.30 21.95 34.21
C LYS A 8 -31.08 21.82 35.11
N GLY A 9 -29.89 22.01 34.54
CA GLY A 9 -28.70 22.37 35.31
C GLY A 9 -27.87 21.21 35.84
N ALA A 10 -27.21 20.48 34.94
CA ALA A 10 -25.93 19.86 35.25
C ALA A 10 -25.00 20.19 34.08
N GLU A 11 -24.22 21.26 34.25
CA GLU A 11 -23.09 21.53 33.35
C GLU A 11 -22.03 20.46 33.61
N ASN A 12 -22.15 19.32 32.93
CA ASN A 12 -21.08 18.33 32.91
C ASN A 12 -19.92 18.91 32.10
N LYS A 13 -18.97 19.55 32.79
CA LYS A 13 -17.62 19.78 32.30
C LYS A 13 -16.80 18.51 32.45
N LEU A 14 -17.32 17.38 31.96
CA LEU A 14 -16.48 16.26 31.63
C LEU A 14 -15.83 16.63 30.30
N LYS A 15 -14.68 17.31 30.39
CA LYS A 15 -13.71 17.22 29.31
C LYS A 15 -13.23 15.79 29.38
N ASP A 16 -13.66 14.96 28.45
CA ASP A 16 -12.95 13.71 28.16
C ASP A 16 -11.53 14.12 27.77
N ASP A 17 -10.60 13.98 28.71
CA ASP A 17 -9.16 14.26 28.58
C ASP A 17 -8.44 13.10 27.87
N ASP A 18 -9.20 12.26 27.15
CA ASP A 18 -8.74 11.03 26.50
C ASP A 18 -9.20 10.96 25.04
N PHE A 19 -9.65 12.08 24.46
CA PHE A 19 -9.71 12.21 23.00
C PHE A 19 -8.34 12.68 22.50
N GLU A 20 -7.31 11.86 22.75
CA GLU A 20 -6.23 11.78 21.79
C GLU A 20 -6.89 11.25 20.52
N GLU A 21 -7.22 12.13 19.57
CA GLU A 21 -7.28 11.75 18.17
C GLU A 21 -5.91 11.18 17.84
N GLU A 22 -5.66 9.93 18.21
CA GLU A 22 -4.67 9.09 17.55
C GLU A 22 -5.10 9.18 16.09
N SER A 23 -4.39 10.01 15.33
CA SER A 23 -4.53 10.05 13.89
C SER A 23 -4.18 8.64 13.44
N PHE A 24 -5.19 7.78 13.31
CA PHE A 24 -5.02 6.43 12.80
C PHE A 24 -4.22 6.60 11.52
N ASP A 25 -3.07 5.94 11.43
CA ASP A 25 -2.14 5.99 10.29
C ASP A 25 -2.81 5.27 9.09
N ILE A 26 -3.90 5.86 8.61
CA ILE A 26 -4.77 5.34 7.56
C ILE A 26 -4.12 5.76 6.24
N PRO A 27 -3.77 4.81 5.37
CA PRO A 27 -3.20 5.16 4.07
C PRO A 27 -4.25 5.74 3.13
N ASP A 28 -3.82 6.66 2.27
CA ASP A 28 -4.68 7.27 1.25
C ASP A 28 -5.02 6.28 0.13
N ASN A 29 -4.09 5.39 -0.21
CA ASN A 29 -4.18 4.40 -1.28
C ASN A 29 -4.90 4.94 -2.54
N PRO A 30 -4.32 5.94 -3.24
CA PRO A 30 -4.95 6.59 -4.39
C PRO A 30 -5.32 5.59 -5.50
N PRO A 31 -6.35 5.89 -6.31
CA PRO A 31 -6.82 5.00 -7.37
C PRO A 31 -5.71 4.57 -8.32
N ALA A 32 -5.61 3.26 -8.54
CA ALA A 32 -4.55 2.67 -9.34
C ALA A 32 -5.02 1.40 -10.06
N ASN A 33 -4.36 1.10 -11.19
CA ASN A 33 -4.47 -0.16 -11.88
C ASN A 33 -3.36 -1.11 -11.40
N LEU A 34 -3.76 -2.29 -10.92
CA LEU A 34 -2.86 -3.27 -10.33
C LEU A 34 -2.69 -4.45 -11.28
N HIS A 35 -1.45 -4.86 -11.49
CA HIS A 35 -1.12 -5.98 -12.36
C HIS A 35 0.15 -6.69 -11.90
N THR A 36 0.33 -7.93 -12.32
CA THR A 36 1.48 -8.75 -11.96
C THR A 36 1.77 -9.73 -13.09
N ASN A 37 3.04 -10.12 -13.26
CA ASN A 37 3.42 -11.23 -14.12
C ASN A 37 3.61 -12.54 -13.33
N MET A 38 3.45 -12.50 -12.01
CA MET A 38 3.53 -13.68 -11.15
C MET A 38 2.32 -14.60 -11.34
N ASN A 39 2.52 -15.89 -11.11
CA ASN A 39 1.44 -16.87 -11.16
C ASN A 39 0.53 -16.72 -9.93
N VAL A 40 -0.62 -16.09 -10.11
CA VAL A 40 -1.64 -15.90 -9.08
C VAL A 40 -2.24 -17.24 -8.65
N PHE A 41 -2.44 -17.43 -7.35
CA PHE A 41 -3.18 -18.56 -6.82
C PHE A 41 -4.68 -18.25 -6.77
N GLU A 42 -5.50 -19.08 -7.43
CA GLU A 42 -6.96 -18.97 -7.46
C GLU A 42 -7.45 -17.53 -7.74
N ASN A 43 -8.25 -16.97 -6.82
CA ASN A 43 -8.83 -15.63 -6.89
C ASN A 43 -8.09 -14.62 -5.99
N TYR A 44 -6.85 -14.88 -5.60
CA TYR A 44 -6.03 -13.97 -4.79
C TYR A 44 -5.32 -12.91 -5.65
N GLU A 45 -6.11 -12.20 -6.44
CA GLU A 45 -5.65 -11.24 -7.45
C GLU A 45 -4.87 -10.06 -6.87
N ALA A 46 -4.15 -9.34 -7.75
CA ALA A 46 -3.31 -8.23 -7.35
C ALA A 46 -4.09 -7.15 -6.57
N SER A 47 -5.31 -6.82 -6.99
CA SER A 47 -6.15 -5.80 -6.37
C SER A 47 -6.36 -5.96 -4.86
N LYS A 48 -6.30 -7.19 -4.35
CA LYS A 48 -6.55 -7.50 -2.94
C LYS A 48 -5.50 -6.91 -1.99
N ALA A 49 -4.23 -6.83 -2.41
CA ALA A 49 -3.16 -6.31 -1.56
C ALA A 49 -3.17 -4.77 -1.41
N TYR A 50 -3.97 -4.06 -2.21
CA TYR A 50 -4.09 -2.59 -2.20
C TYR A 50 -5.52 -2.18 -1.80
N SER A 51 -6.11 -2.92 -0.87
CA SER A 51 -7.44 -2.67 -0.33
C SER A 51 -7.35 -2.28 1.15
N SER A 52 -8.37 -1.59 1.65
CA SER A 52 -8.55 -1.33 3.09
C SER A 52 -9.24 -2.51 3.82
N ILE A 53 -9.67 -3.53 3.07
CA ILE A 53 -10.25 -4.77 3.59
C ILE A 53 -9.11 -5.76 3.86
N ASP A 54 -9.28 -6.62 4.86
CA ASP A 54 -8.35 -7.70 5.23
C ASP A 54 -8.31 -8.84 4.18
N GLU A 55 -7.95 -8.47 2.94
CA GLU A 55 -7.67 -9.37 1.83
C GLU A 55 -6.19 -9.23 1.42
N TYR A 56 -5.65 -10.22 0.72
CA TYR A 56 -4.24 -10.23 0.31
C TYR A 56 -4.04 -10.82 -1.08
N PHE A 57 -2.93 -10.46 -1.72
CA PHE A 57 -2.45 -11.12 -2.92
C PHE A 57 -1.72 -12.40 -2.53
N TRP A 58 -1.92 -13.49 -3.27
CA TRP A 58 -1.19 -14.74 -3.07
C TRP A 58 -0.73 -15.29 -4.42
N GLY A 59 0.58 -15.30 -4.61
CA GLY A 59 1.25 -15.84 -5.79
C GLY A 59 2.01 -17.10 -5.45
N LYS A 60 2.16 -17.99 -6.44
CA LYS A 60 3.10 -19.12 -6.39
C LYS A 60 4.54 -18.60 -6.38
N ALA A 61 5.49 -19.52 -6.13
CA ALA A 61 6.93 -19.28 -6.08
C ALA A 61 7.42 -18.30 -7.17
N PRO A 62 7.77 -17.05 -6.81
CA PRO A 62 8.18 -16.04 -7.78
C PRO A 62 9.63 -16.23 -8.23
N SER A 63 9.89 -15.84 -9.47
CA SER A 63 11.20 -15.87 -10.11
C SER A 63 11.85 -14.49 -10.18
N THR A 64 13.17 -14.47 -10.33
CA THR A 64 13.93 -13.23 -10.55
C THR A 64 13.37 -12.48 -11.76
N GLY A 65 13.05 -11.19 -11.58
CA GLY A 65 12.45 -10.36 -12.61
C GLY A 65 10.91 -10.32 -12.59
N ASP A 66 10.26 -11.19 -11.80
CA ASP A 66 8.84 -11.06 -11.53
C ASP A 66 8.54 -9.77 -10.76
N PHE A 67 7.35 -9.23 -10.96
CA PHE A 67 6.96 -7.97 -10.36
C PHE A 67 5.47 -7.91 -10.05
N TYR A 68 5.17 -7.13 -9.02
CA TYR A 68 3.83 -6.62 -8.73
C TYR A 68 3.83 -5.12 -9.07
N GLY A 69 2.97 -4.70 -9.99
CA GLY A 69 2.92 -3.34 -10.53
C GLY A 69 1.66 -2.59 -10.10
N ILE A 70 1.84 -1.32 -9.75
CA ILE A 70 0.79 -0.36 -9.42
C ILE A 70 0.96 0.84 -10.34
N VAL A 71 -0.07 1.17 -11.11
CA VAL A 71 -0.07 2.32 -12.02
C VAL A 71 -1.17 3.27 -11.57
N PHE A 72 -0.79 4.42 -11.05
CA PHE A 72 -1.73 5.40 -10.54
C PHE A 72 -2.54 6.00 -11.69
N GLU A 73 -3.82 6.30 -11.44
CA GLU A 73 -4.67 6.93 -12.46
C GLU A 73 -4.20 8.34 -12.81
N LYS A 74 -3.64 9.05 -11.81
CA LYS A 74 -3.03 10.37 -11.91
C LYS A 74 -1.63 10.35 -11.28
N PRO A 75 -0.69 11.19 -11.74
CA PRO A 75 0.59 11.37 -11.05
C PRO A 75 0.37 11.87 -9.62
N ILE A 76 1.10 11.30 -8.66
CA ILE A 76 0.97 11.63 -7.24
C ILE A 76 2.33 11.93 -6.59
N LYS A 77 2.31 12.76 -5.54
CA LYS A 77 3.44 12.86 -4.61
C LYS A 77 3.18 11.97 -3.42
N ILE A 78 4.11 11.08 -3.14
CA ILE A 78 4.02 10.10 -2.06
C ILE A 78 4.88 10.59 -0.91
N SER A 79 4.36 10.53 0.31
CA SER A 79 5.10 10.84 1.55
C SER A 79 5.68 9.58 2.18
N LYS A 80 4.86 8.54 2.28
CA LYS A 80 5.20 7.27 2.92
C LYS A 80 4.72 6.09 2.10
N ILE A 81 5.50 5.02 2.10
CA ILE A 81 5.11 3.72 1.55
C ILE A 81 5.44 2.65 2.56
N LYS A 82 4.48 1.76 2.79
CA LYS A 82 4.65 0.57 3.61
C LYS A 82 4.11 -0.64 2.87
N VAL A 83 4.92 -1.70 2.81
CA VAL A 83 4.54 -2.98 2.22
C VAL A 83 4.84 -4.08 3.22
N VAL A 84 3.84 -4.93 3.45
CA VAL A 84 3.90 -6.04 4.39
C VAL A 84 3.59 -7.32 3.64
N THR A 85 4.46 -8.32 3.77
CA THR A 85 4.27 -9.65 3.17
C THR A 85 4.06 -10.72 4.24
N GLY A 86 3.51 -11.86 3.85
CA GLY A 86 3.17 -12.97 4.75
C GLY A 86 1.95 -12.71 5.64
N THR A 87 1.56 -13.74 6.38
CA THR A 87 0.48 -13.67 7.40
C THR A 87 0.93 -14.39 8.68
N GLU A 88 0.16 -14.25 9.76
CA GLU A 88 0.46 -14.93 11.03
C GLU A 88 0.48 -16.46 10.87
N ASP A 89 -0.44 -17.00 10.06
CA ASP A 89 -0.55 -18.44 9.77
C ASP A 89 0.50 -18.92 8.75
N ARG A 90 1.03 -18.02 7.91
CA ARG A 90 1.93 -18.35 6.78
C ARG A 90 3.15 -17.44 6.77
N GLN A 91 3.99 -17.62 7.78
CA GLN A 91 5.17 -16.78 8.03
C GLN A 91 6.30 -16.98 6.98
N ASN A 92 6.28 -18.10 6.24
CA ASN A 92 7.26 -18.37 5.20
C ASN A 92 6.84 -17.82 3.82
N ASP A 93 5.58 -17.44 3.63
CA ASP A 93 5.08 -16.90 2.36
C ASP A 93 5.38 -15.39 2.24
N ILE A 94 6.63 -15.01 2.52
CA ILE A 94 7.12 -13.63 2.50
C ILE A 94 8.01 -13.37 1.30
N LEU A 95 8.24 -12.08 0.98
CA LEU A 95 9.24 -11.71 -0.02
C LEU A 95 10.63 -11.68 0.62
N HIS A 96 11.48 -12.65 0.27
CA HIS A 96 12.83 -12.74 0.81
C HIS A 96 13.80 -11.74 0.16
N HIS A 97 13.66 -11.56 -1.15
CA HIS A 97 14.56 -10.73 -1.95
C HIS A 97 13.75 -9.93 -2.96
N GLY A 98 13.50 -8.68 -2.62
CA GLY A 98 12.82 -7.76 -3.51
C GLY A 98 13.24 -6.32 -3.29
N ALA A 99 12.89 -5.48 -4.25
CA ALA A 99 13.11 -4.05 -4.19
C ALA A 99 11.83 -3.30 -4.55
N LEU A 100 11.61 -2.16 -3.89
CA LEU A 100 10.55 -1.23 -4.27
C LEU A 100 11.12 -0.19 -5.23
N GLU A 101 10.44 0.01 -6.35
CA GLU A 101 10.85 0.95 -7.39
C GLU A 101 9.66 1.81 -7.84
N VAL A 102 9.93 3.07 -8.17
CA VAL A 102 8.92 4.05 -8.61
C VAL A 102 9.30 4.67 -9.94
N GLY A 103 8.33 5.10 -10.73
CA GLY A 103 8.57 5.65 -12.06
C GLY A 103 7.72 6.87 -12.39
N GLU A 104 8.29 7.75 -13.23
CA GLU A 104 7.65 8.96 -13.74
C GLU A 104 6.97 8.70 -15.10
N LYS A 105 7.67 8.01 -16.02
CA LYS A 105 7.25 7.96 -17.43
C LYS A 105 6.45 6.70 -17.75
N ILE A 106 5.16 6.88 -18.01
CA ILE A 106 4.26 5.86 -18.54
C ILE A 106 4.32 5.85 -20.08
N VAL A 107 4.35 4.66 -20.67
CA VAL A 107 4.10 4.41 -22.10
C VAL A 107 2.95 3.41 -22.24
N GLY A 108 2.13 3.55 -23.27
CA GLY A 108 1.01 2.66 -23.58
C GLY A 108 -0.37 3.34 -23.60
N SER A 109 -1.36 2.66 -24.17
CA SER A 109 -2.75 3.16 -24.22
C SER A 109 -3.52 2.86 -22.93
N LYS A 110 -4.78 3.33 -22.81
CA LYS A 110 -5.63 3.22 -21.61
C LYS A 110 -5.68 1.84 -20.92
N LYS A 111 -5.37 0.74 -21.61
CA LYS A 111 -5.41 -0.64 -21.07
C LYS A 111 -4.04 -1.29 -20.81
N GLY A 112 -2.93 -0.61 -21.12
CA GLY A 112 -1.59 -1.18 -21.05
C GLY A 112 -0.54 -0.14 -20.68
N ARG A 113 -0.88 0.77 -19.77
CA ARG A 113 0.04 1.76 -19.23
C ARG A 113 1.10 1.04 -18.40
N GLN A 114 2.36 1.14 -18.81
CA GLN A 114 3.49 0.64 -18.05
C GLN A 114 4.55 1.71 -17.95
N CYS A 115 5.32 1.69 -16.87
CA CYS A 115 6.45 2.59 -16.76
C CYS A 115 7.66 2.05 -17.51
N THR A 116 8.41 2.98 -18.10
CA THR A 116 9.61 2.66 -18.88
C THR A 116 10.89 2.81 -18.08
N THR A 117 10.88 3.69 -17.09
CA THR A 117 12.04 3.98 -16.25
C THR A 117 11.62 3.89 -14.80
N TYR A 118 12.47 3.25 -13.99
CA TYR A 118 12.25 3.02 -12.58
C TYR A 118 13.45 3.52 -11.76
N LEU A 119 13.15 4.19 -10.66
CA LEU A 119 14.08 4.58 -9.60
C LEU A 119 13.86 3.63 -8.41
N ARG A 120 14.92 2.99 -7.94
CA ARG A 120 14.87 2.10 -6.78
C ARG A 120 14.86 2.91 -5.48
N LEU A 121 13.86 2.68 -4.64
CA LEU A 121 13.72 3.30 -3.32
C LEU A 121 14.40 2.51 -2.20
N GLY A 122 14.49 1.20 -2.34
CA GLY A 122 15.21 0.34 -1.40
C GLY A 122 14.84 -1.14 -1.55
N GLU A 123 15.29 -1.94 -0.59
CA GLU A 123 15.13 -3.39 -0.57
C GLU A 123 14.26 -3.85 0.61
N PHE A 124 13.54 -4.95 0.41
CA PHE A 124 12.75 -5.59 1.45
C PHE A 124 13.67 -6.21 2.51
N LYS A 125 13.27 -6.07 3.78
CA LYS A 125 13.96 -6.66 4.94
C LYS A 125 12.96 -7.51 5.70
N ASN A 126 13.26 -8.80 5.82
CA ASN A 126 12.39 -9.77 6.50
C ASN A 126 10.92 -9.69 6.02
N GLY A 127 10.72 -9.63 4.70
CA GLY A 127 9.38 -9.54 4.11
C GLY A 127 8.70 -8.17 4.20
N ASN A 128 9.33 -7.18 4.81
CA ASN A 128 8.73 -5.86 5.00
C ASN A 128 9.54 -4.77 4.29
N PHE A 129 8.83 -3.73 3.86
CA PHE A 129 9.43 -2.53 3.32
C PHE A 129 8.70 -1.32 3.88
N GLU A 130 9.44 -0.35 4.39
CA GLU A 130 8.88 0.91 4.85
C GLU A 130 9.85 2.04 4.53
N ILE A 131 9.31 3.13 3.99
CA ILE A 131 10.06 4.34 3.69
C ILE A 131 9.16 5.56 3.94
N THR A 132 9.73 6.56 4.60
CA THR A 132 9.15 7.90 4.78
C THR A 132 9.93 8.92 3.96
N ASP A 133 9.38 10.13 3.88
CA ASP A 133 9.99 11.29 3.25
C ASP A 133 10.31 11.03 1.77
N VAL A 134 9.41 10.30 1.10
CA VAL A 134 9.57 9.88 -0.30
C VAL A 134 9.57 11.10 -1.23
N GLU A 135 8.81 12.14 -0.91
CA GLU A 135 8.77 13.41 -1.64
C GLU A 135 10.10 14.17 -1.62
N HIS A 136 10.94 13.92 -0.62
CA HIS A 136 12.29 14.49 -0.52
C HIS A 136 13.33 13.67 -1.30
N LYS A 137 13.06 12.38 -1.53
CA LYS A 137 13.94 11.45 -2.27
C LYS A 137 13.60 11.38 -3.76
N VAL A 138 12.34 11.63 -4.10
CA VAL A 138 11.80 11.54 -5.45
C VAL A 138 11.30 12.92 -5.87
N LEU A 139 12.08 13.58 -6.73
CA LEU A 139 11.82 14.96 -7.15
C LEU A 139 10.74 15.11 -8.24
N PHE A 140 10.17 14.00 -8.71
CA PHE A 140 9.15 13.95 -9.76
C PHE A 140 7.84 13.37 -9.22
N ASP A 141 6.74 13.66 -9.89
CA ASP A 141 5.46 13.05 -9.57
C ASP A 141 5.44 11.58 -10.01
N ILE A 142 5.07 10.70 -9.09
CA ILE A 142 5.10 9.25 -9.29
C ILE A 142 3.85 8.82 -10.04
N ASN A 143 4.07 8.17 -11.17
CA ASN A 143 3.01 7.64 -12.02
C ASN A 143 2.79 6.14 -11.81
N CYS A 144 3.81 5.44 -11.32
CA CYS A 144 3.74 4.02 -11.07
C CYS A 144 4.72 3.61 -9.97
N MET A 145 4.45 2.46 -9.39
CA MET A 145 5.28 1.77 -8.44
C MET A 145 5.33 0.29 -8.81
N ARG A 146 6.43 -0.39 -8.50
CA ARG A 146 6.49 -1.85 -8.56
C ARG A 146 7.30 -2.43 -7.42
N ILE A 147 6.89 -3.61 -6.99
CA ILE A 147 7.68 -4.51 -6.16
C ILE A 147 8.35 -5.48 -7.12
N LEU A 148 9.67 -5.43 -7.22
CA LEU A 148 10.47 -6.28 -8.11
C LEU A 148 11.11 -7.41 -7.30
N VAL A 149 10.96 -8.65 -7.76
CA VAL A 149 11.63 -9.82 -7.20
C VAL A 149 13.07 -9.85 -7.72
N THR A 150 14.03 -9.62 -6.81
CA THR A 150 15.45 -9.51 -7.18
C THR A 150 16.17 -10.86 -7.17
N LYS A 151 15.59 -11.88 -6.54
CA LYS A 151 16.09 -13.26 -6.56
C LYS A 151 14.94 -14.24 -6.43
N SER A 152 15.00 -15.33 -7.19
CA SER A 152 13.99 -16.39 -7.17
C SER A 152 13.93 -17.07 -5.80
N GLN A 153 12.73 -17.44 -5.36
CA GLN A 153 12.47 -18.22 -4.13
C GLN A 153 11.57 -19.42 -4.42
N LYS A 154 11.56 -20.43 -3.54
CA LYS A 154 10.74 -21.64 -3.73
C LYS A 154 9.40 -21.54 -3.01
N GLU A 155 9.39 -20.71 -1.98
CA GLU A 155 8.28 -20.36 -1.12
C GLU A 155 7.31 -19.48 -1.91
N TRP A 156 6.03 -19.61 -1.60
CA TRP A 156 5.01 -18.77 -2.22
C TRP A 156 5.10 -17.36 -1.67
N LEU A 157 4.37 -16.42 -2.27
CA LEU A 157 4.43 -15.02 -1.87
C LEU A 157 3.03 -14.51 -1.55
N ILE A 158 2.84 -14.09 -0.30
CA ILE A 158 1.69 -13.30 0.11
C ILE A 158 2.12 -11.83 0.22
N ILE A 159 1.46 -10.94 -0.51
CA ILE A 159 1.54 -9.51 -0.21
C ILE A 159 0.27 -9.17 0.56
N ARG A 160 0.43 -8.97 1.87
CA ARG A 160 -0.68 -8.75 2.80
C ARG A 160 -1.26 -7.36 2.65
N SER A 161 -0.41 -6.35 2.65
CA SER A 161 -0.87 -4.98 2.47
C SER A 161 0.17 -4.11 1.80
N ILE A 162 -0.33 -3.18 0.99
CA ILE A 162 0.40 -2.08 0.40
C ILE A 162 -0.33 -0.81 0.82
N SER A 163 0.39 0.05 1.52
CA SER A 163 -0.12 1.28 2.09
C SER A 163 0.70 2.45 1.54
N VAL A 164 0.01 3.42 0.95
CA VAL A 164 0.58 4.60 0.32
C VAL A 164 -0.08 5.84 0.92
N TRP A 165 0.75 6.76 1.42
CA TRP A 165 0.33 8.08 1.88
C TRP A 165 0.82 9.12 0.89
N THR A 166 -0.01 10.09 0.60
CA THR A 166 0.27 11.16 -0.36
C THR A 166 0.62 12.45 0.37
N SER A 167 1.55 13.21 -0.18
CA SER A 167 1.93 14.53 0.36
C SER A 167 1.01 15.65 -0.11
N GLN A 168 0.02 15.35 -0.97
CA GLN A 168 -0.93 16.35 -1.44
C GLN A 168 -2.08 16.47 -0.44
N THR A 169 -2.20 17.67 0.13
CA THR A 169 -3.37 18.13 0.86
C THR A 169 -4.63 17.76 0.08
N ALA A 170 -5.60 17.13 0.74
CA ALA A 170 -6.96 17.04 0.26
C ALA A 170 -7.37 18.44 -0.25
N ASN A 171 -7.45 18.62 -1.57
CA ASN A 171 -7.97 19.84 -2.11
C ASN A 171 -9.46 19.90 -1.74
N GLN A 172 -9.76 20.94 -0.95
CA GLN A 172 -11.03 21.61 -0.67
C GLN A 172 -12.20 21.24 -1.58
#